data_AF-A0A0D8JUS4-F1
#
_entry.id   AF-A0A0D8JUS4-F1
#
_cell.length_a   1.000
_cell.length_b   1.000
_cell.length_c   1.000
_cell.angle_alpha   90.00
_cell.angle_beta   90.00
_cell.angle_gamma   90.00
#
_symmetry.space_group_name_H-M   'P 1'
#
loop_
_entity.id
_entity.type
_entity.pdbx_description
1 polymer ?
#
loop_
_entity_poly.entity_id
_entity_poly.type
_entity_poly.pdbx_seq_one_letter_code
_entity_poly.pdbx_strand_id
1 'polypeptide(L)'
;MEETKRGVCGQDGCREKSYYLENGLWFCRQGHQQEGRQVIADDDDFGTQGRTIRQKKVTAERLSKKYSGSQAYQLFLEAYQLLLWKQCHALINQRGLPGELELIVKDLWALRLQKLYEREDDNYRSDDNISQLFSSQTEWTELDDEEYRYHRRKLSDSPKVIDAVALCYLGTLLLRIPVSIGYMQRWIVRDDIPFLRLSRFVPQDMKERLPAVYHNVLDPRNVPTGDQLHRAVADLADLYSRDFGVTFPRINLPLLLFSYIKQLALPLEIYPAVSRLKELSGFEFCFSRQPGRFNRVSLPEVQLMSLVIIAAKLLYPLDDIKRYPDSLQDPAAQIIDWEAWVETQKEFDLRGKNTERLTRGCEIKVDESDVLQMTPAQLDDYMDWYSKMWIDTKKGTNPFADMFQTDRVDTDEVNPMPPPDDDDDGPEISKKLHKMLSRMKMRRVVADADVMALAEPVARPGSSYKRYRNESQLSEYAKAFYQAAAQVIGASLETMVYTVYRTEHRIQNPDGTRSSSRSKSRSRSKKPNEEMADCDIKSGYDPANYDTTVSIMTQ
;
A
#
# COMPACT_ATOMS: atom_id res chain seq x y z
N MET A 1 59.68 51.83 -5.18
CA MET A 1 59.59 50.41 -5.59
C MET A 1 58.36 49.82 -4.94
N GLU A 2 57.46 49.24 -5.73
CA GLU A 2 56.34 48.48 -5.17
C GLU A 2 56.89 47.19 -4.55
N GLU A 3 56.78 47.10 -3.23
CA GLU A 3 57.19 45.90 -2.49
C GLU A 3 55.97 44.99 -2.32
N THR A 4 56.08 43.74 -2.77
CA THR A 4 55.08 42.69 -2.55
C THR A 4 55.60 41.68 -1.53
N LYS A 5 54.76 41.31 -0.57
CA LYS A 5 55.08 40.26 0.40
C LYS A 5 54.88 38.89 -0.25
N ARG A 6 55.91 38.06 -0.23
CA ARG A 6 55.95 36.69 -0.75
C ARG A 6 56.51 35.72 0.29
N GLY A 7 56.72 34.47 -0.11
CA GLY A 7 57.38 33.44 0.71
C GLY A 7 58.83 33.80 1.07
N VAL A 8 59.44 33.00 1.95
CA VAL A 8 60.82 33.22 2.42
C VAL A 8 61.81 33.07 1.26
N CYS A 9 62.80 33.96 1.19
CA CYS A 9 63.93 33.83 0.26
C CYS A 9 64.62 32.47 0.43
N GLY A 10 64.65 31.67 -0.64
CA GLY A 10 65.20 30.30 -0.63
C GLY A 10 66.73 30.23 -0.65
N GLN A 11 67.42 31.35 -0.43
CA GLN A 11 68.88 31.45 -0.41
C GLN A 11 69.40 31.24 1.02
N ASP A 12 70.50 30.48 1.17
CA ASP A 12 71.05 30.12 2.47
C ASP A 12 71.28 31.35 3.37
N GLY A 13 70.56 31.39 4.50
CA GLY A 13 70.66 32.44 5.51
C GLY A 13 69.76 33.67 5.30
N CYS A 14 68.99 33.79 4.20
CA CYS A 14 68.08 34.92 3.98
C CYS A 14 66.64 34.59 4.37
N ARG A 15 66.09 35.25 5.40
CA ARG A 15 64.69 35.06 5.84
C ARG A 15 63.72 36.16 5.37
N GLU A 16 64.15 36.98 4.41
CA GLU A 16 63.35 38.11 3.92
C GLU A 16 62.14 37.63 3.13
N LYS A 17 61.01 38.32 3.32
CA LYS A 17 59.70 38.01 2.69
C LYS A 17 59.22 39.11 1.76
N SER A 18 59.88 40.27 1.75
CA SER A 18 59.51 41.41 0.94
C SER A 18 60.33 41.40 -0.34
N TYR A 19 59.67 41.47 -1.49
CA TYR A 19 60.30 41.48 -2.81
C TYR A 19 59.90 42.68 -3.63
N TYR A 20 60.83 43.22 -4.41
CA TYR A 20 60.59 44.25 -5.41
C TYR A 20 60.88 43.70 -6.81
N LEU A 21 60.20 44.25 -7.81
CA LEU A 21 60.40 43.92 -9.22
C LEU A 21 61.37 44.94 -9.82
N GLU A 22 62.44 44.45 -10.45
CA GLU A 22 63.36 45.27 -11.23
C GLU A 22 63.68 44.51 -12.52
N ASN A 23 63.45 45.15 -13.67
CA ASN A 23 63.69 44.57 -15.01
C ASN A 23 63.02 43.19 -15.26
N GLY A 24 61.77 43.02 -14.80
CA GLY A 24 61.00 41.78 -14.99
C GLY A 24 61.45 40.59 -14.12
N LEU A 25 62.39 40.83 -13.21
CA LEU A 25 62.92 39.86 -12.25
C LEU A 25 62.58 40.28 -10.82
N TRP A 26 62.35 39.29 -9.95
CA TRP A 26 62.03 39.52 -8.55
C TRP A 26 63.29 39.47 -7.69
N PHE A 27 63.51 40.51 -6.90
CA PHE A 27 64.59 40.59 -5.91
C PHE A 27 64.00 40.68 -4.52
N CYS A 28 64.56 39.95 -3.55
CA CYS A 28 64.22 40.17 -2.15
C CYS A 28 64.80 41.53 -1.70
N ARG A 29 64.29 42.10 -0.60
CA ARG A 29 64.80 43.38 -0.07
C ARG A 29 66.30 43.38 0.25
N GLN A 30 66.89 42.20 0.46
CA GLN A 30 68.33 42.00 0.68
C GLN A 30 69.13 41.84 -0.63
N GLY A 31 68.48 41.95 -1.80
CA GLY A 31 69.14 41.92 -3.12
C GLY A 31 69.32 40.54 -3.75
N HIS A 32 68.76 39.48 -3.19
CA HIS A 32 68.83 38.14 -3.79
C HIS A 32 67.77 37.96 -4.89
N GLN A 33 68.21 37.52 -6.07
CA GLN A 33 67.34 37.24 -7.21
C GLN A 33 66.58 35.93 -7.02
N GLN A 34 65.28 35.93 -7.29
CA GLN A 34 64.46 34.71 -7.31
C GLN A 34 64.59 34.03 -8.68
N GLU A 35 65.25 32.88 -8.75
CA GLU A 35 65.40 32.10 -9.98
C GLU A 35 64.05 31.50 -10.45
N GLY A 36 63.77 31.56 -11.76
CA GLY A 36 62.71 30.76 -12.40
C GLY A 36 61.37 31.43 -12.74
N ARG A 37 61.16 32.73 -12.47
CA ARG A 37 59.94 33.44 -12.89
C ARG A 37 60.23 34.85 -13.41
N GLN A 38 60.30 34.97 -14.74
CA GLN A 38 60.17 36.25 -15.43
C GLN A 38 58.69 36.62 -15.51
N VAL A 39 58.37 37.86 -15.17
CA VAL A 39 57.05 38.42 -15.48
C VAL A 39 57.11 38.81 -16.95
N ILE A 40 56.41 38.07 -17.81
CA ILE A 40 56.12 38.54 -19.16
C ILE A 40 55.12 39.67 -18.97
N ALA A 41 55.53 40.89 -19.26
CA ALA A 41 54.59 41.98 -19.47
C ALA A 41 53.87 41.64 -20.77
N ASP A 42 52.62 41.17 -20.68
CA ASP A 42 51.74 41.25 -21.84
C ASP A 42 51.55 42.74 -22.11
N ASP A 43 52.08 43.22 -23.23
CA ASP A 43 51.76 44.54 -23.74
C ASP A 43 50.26 44.52 -24.08
N ASP A 44 49.45 45.15 -23.21
CA ASP A 44 47.99 45.31 -23.34
C ASP A 44 47.54 46.02 -24.64
N ASP A 45 48.46 46.32 -25.57
CA ASP A 45 48.23 47.13 -26.77
C ASP A 45 48.30 46.33 -28.10
N PHE A 46 48.41 45.00 -28.05
CA PHE A 46 48.30 44.16 -29.26
C PHE A 46 46.84 43.82 -29.60
N GLY A 47 46.21 44.66 -30.44
CA GLY A 47 45.23 44.19 -31.44
C GLY A 47 43.73 44.34 -31.13
N THR A 48 43.24 45.55 -30.92
CA THR A 48 41.79 45.87 -30.90
C THR A 48 41.12 45.93 -32.28
N GLN A 49 41.84 45.60 -33.37
CA GLN A 49 41.32 45.69 -34.75
C GLN A 49 40.72 44.38 -35.32
N GLY A 50 40.66 43.31 -34.54
CA GLY A 50 39.99 42.07 -34.94
C GLY A 50 38.49 42.12 -34.65
N ARG A 51 37.63 41.87 -35.65
CA ARG A 51 36.19 41.72 -35.43
C ARG A 51 35.96 40.43 -34.63
N THR A 52 35.78 40.55 -33.31
CA THR A 52 35.40 39.42 -32.45
C THR A 52 34.02 38.90 -32.84
N ILE A 53 33.99 37.86 -33.67
CA ILE A 53 32.78 37.08 -33.93
C ILE A 53 32.61 36.16 -32.74
N ARG A 54 31.83 36.59 -31.74
CA ARG A 54 31.24 35.66 -30.78
C ARG A 54 30.28 34.77 -31.58
N GLN A 55 30.71 33.57 -31.96
CA GLN A 55 29.78 32.52 -32.33
C GLN A 55 28.92 32.26 -31.10
N LYS A 56 27.69 32.77 -31.11
CA LYS A 56 26.64 32.29 -30.20
C LYS A 56 26.60 30.78 -30.41
N LYS A 57 27.03 30.02 -29.40
CA LYS A 57 26.78 28.59 -29.34
C LYS A 57 25.28 28.46 -29.61
N VAL A 58 24.92 27.82 -30.72
CA VAL A 58 23.52 27.52 -31.03
C VAL A 58 23.06 26.66 -29.88
N THR A 59 22.39 27.28 -28.92
CA THR A 59 21.68 26.60 -27.86
C THR A 59 20.61 25.82 -28.58
N ALA A 60 20.85 24.53 -28.83
CA ALA A 60 19.81 23.62 -29.23
C ALA A 60 18.65 23.87 -28.26
N GLU A 61 17.52 24.33 -28.79
CA GLU A 61 16.29 24.44 -28.04
C GLU A 61 16.05 23.08 -27.40
N ARG A 62 16.32 22.96 -26.09
CA ARG A 62 15.79 21.85 -25.32
C ARG A 62 14.31 22.17 -25.19
N LEU A 63 13.55 21.82 -26.22
CA LEU A 63 12.10 21.66 -26.13
C LEU A 63 11.88 20.93 -24.81
N SER A 64 11.18 21.56 -23.86
CA SER A 64 10.75 20.89 -22.65
C SER A 64 9.99 19.66 -23.14
N LYS A 65 10.61 18.49 -23.02
CA LYS A 65 10.02 17.24 -23.51
C LYS A 65 8.72 16.91 -22.79
N LYS A 66 8.41 17.59 -21.69
CA LYS A 66 7.30 17.30 -20.80
C LYS A 66 6.08 18.11 -21.17
N TYR A 67 4.92 17.46 -21.19
CA TYR A 67 3.66 18.17 -21.28
C TYR A 67 3.40 18.95 -19.98
N SER A 68 2.68 20.06 -20.12
CA SER A 68 2.27 20.92 -19.03
C SER A 68 0.75 20.85 -18.80
N GLY A 69 0.31 21.27 -17.60
CA GLY A 69 -1.11 21.52 -17.31
C GLY A 69 -2.07 20.36 -17.63
N SER A 70 -3.13 20.64 -18.40
CA SER A 70 -4.19 19.67 -18.73
C SER A 70 -3.69 18.53 -19.64
N GLN A 71 -2.81 18.82 -20.61
CA GLN A 71 -2.25 17.79 -21.49
C GLN A 71 -1.44 16.75 -20.71
N ALA A 72 -0.71 17.19 -19.68
CA ALA A 72 0.00 16.27 -18.78
C ALA A 72 -0.95 15.40 -17.95
N TYR A 73 -2.09 15.95 -17.54
CA TYR A 73 -3.11 15.21 -16.80
C TYR A 73 -3.83 14.18 -17.69
N GLN A 74 -4.13 14.54 -18.94
CA GLN A 74 -4.66 13.59 -19.93
C GLN A 74 -3.67 12.43 -20.17
N LEU A 75 -2.38 12.72 -20.37
CA LEU A 75 -1.35 11.69 -20.52
C LEU A 75 -1.25 10.79 -19.26
N PHE A 76 -1.42 11.36 -18.07
CA PHE A 76 -1.49 10.60 -16.83
C PHE A 76 -2.70 9.64 -16.82
N LEU A 77 -3.88 10.10 -17.25
CA LEU A 77 -5.07 9.24 -17.35
C LEU A 77 -4.89 8.12 -18.39
N GLU A 78 -4.24 8.38 -19.52
CA GLU A 78 -3.89 7.37 -20.52
C GLU A 78 -2.90 6.33 -19.96
N ALA A 79 -1.89 6.78 -19.21
CA ALA A 79 -0.97 5.88 -18.52
C ALA A 79 -1.68 5.03 -17.44
N TYR A 80 -2.63 5.64 -16.70
CA TYR A 80 -3.46 4.94 -15.72
C TYR A 80 -4.39 3.91 -16.37
N GLN A 81 -4.94 4.19 -17.55
CA GLN A 81 -5.75 3.24 -18.31
C GLN A 81 -4.95 2.00 -18.70
N LEU A 82 -3.72 2.18 -19.20
CA LEU A 82 -2.84 1.07 -19.53
C LEU A 82 -2.55 0.21 -18.30
N LEU A 83 -2.32 0.85 -17.15
CA LEU A 83 -2.14 0.16 -15.87
C LEU A 83 -3.38 -0.66 -15.48
N LEU A 84 -4.56 -0.05 -15.48
CA LEU A 84 -5.81 -0.71 -15.12
C LEU A 84 -6.06 -1.92 -16.03
N TRP A 85 -5.83 -1.76 -17.33
CA TRP A 85 -5.91 -2.85 -18.29
C TRP A 85 -4.92 -3.97 -17.97
N LYS A 86 -3.64 -3.65 -17.67
CA LYS A 86 -2.65 -4.68 -17.30
C LYS A 86 -3.03 -5.46 -16.05
N GLN A 87 -3.56 -4.79 -15.02
CA GLN A 87 -4.03 -5.45 -13.80
C GLN A 87 -5.23 -6.37 -14.10
N CYS A 88 -6.18 -5.91 -14.90
CA CYS A 88 -7.35 -6.70 -15.29
C CYS A 88 -6.96 -7.89 -16.19
N HIS A 89 -6.04 -7.67 -17.13
CA HIS A 89 -5.49 -8.70 -18.01
C HIS A 89 -4.73 -9.77 -17.23
N ALA A 90 -3.98 -9.40 -16.19
CA ALA A 90 -3.29 -10.37 -15.34
C ALA A 90 -4.30 -11.24 -14.56
N LEU A 91 -5.37 -10.63 -14.04
CA LEU A 91 -6.46 -11.36 -13.39
C LEU A 91 -7.16 -12.38 -14.31
N ILE A 92 -7.40 -12.01 -15.57
CA ILE A 92 -8.04 -12.91 -16.55
C ILE A 92 -7.10 -14.03 -16.97
N ASN A 93 -5.88 -13.68 -17.41
CA ASN A 93 -4.98 -14.65 -18.04
C ASN A 93 -4.15 -15.47 -17.05
N GLN A 94 -3.75 -14.90 -15.92
CA GLN A 94 -2.93 -15.61 -14.92
C GLN A 94 -3.78 -16.30 -13.86
N ARG A 95 -4.94 -15.73 -13.49
CA ARG A 95 -5.84 -16.29 -12.46
C ARG A 95 -7.11 -16.94 -13.03
N GLY A 96 -7.32 -16.91 -14.35
CA GLY A 96 -8.43 -17.59 -15.01
C GLY A 96 -9.80 -16.95 -14.74
N LEU A 97 -9.84 -15.66 -14.39
CA LEU A 97 -11.12 -14.95 -14.24
C LEU A 97 -11.82 -14.78 -15.59
N PRO A 98 -13.17 -14.71 -15.60
CA PRO A 98 -13.95 -14.57 -16.83
C PRO A 98 -13.62 -13.27 -17.58
N GLY A 99 -13.61 -13.33 -18.92
CA GLY A 99 -13.29 -12.20 -19.80
C GLY A 99 -14.28 -11.03 -19.69
N GLU A 100 -15.50 -11.30 -19.22
CA GLU A 100 -16.53 -10.31 -18.91
C GLU A 100 -16.08 -9.29 -17.85
N LEU A 101 -15.07 -9.64 -17.04
CA LEU A 101 -14.49 -8.73 -16.06
C LEU A 101 -13.90 -7.47 -16.72
N GLU A 102 -13.24 -7.63 -17.87
CA GLU A 102 -12.64 -6.50 -18.59
C GLU A 102 -13.72 -5.50 -19.04
N LEU A 103 -14.86 -6.00 -19.53
CA LEU A 103 -15.98 -5.18 -19.97
C LEU A 103 -16.56 -4.35 -18.81
N ILE A 104 -16.79 -4.99 -17.67
CA ILE A 104 -17.37 -4.30 -16.50
C ILE A 104 -16.40 -3.26 -15.93
N VAL A 105 -15.11 -3.60 -15.83
CA VAL A 105 -14.10 -2.64 -15.36
C VAL A 105 -13.97 -1.47 -16.33
N LYS A 106 -14.03 -1.72 -17.64
CA LYS A 106 -14.04 -0.68 -18.67
C LYS A 106 -15.25 0.23 -18.55
N ASP A 107 -16.45 -0.32 -18.34
CA ASP A 107 -17.68 0.46 -18.18
C ASP A 107 -17.65 1.32 -16.90
N LEU A 108 -17.22 0.74 -15.78
CA LEU A 108 -17.02 1.48 -14.52
C LEU A 108 -15.98 2.60 -14.69
N TRP A 109 -14.89 2.32 -15.39
CA TRP A 109 -13.86 3.32 -15.65
C TRP A 109 -14.37 4.41 -16.59
N ALA A 110 -15.14 4.09 -17.63
CA ALA A 110 -15.71 5.07 -18.55
C ALA A 110 -16.64 6.07 -17.84
N LEU A 111 -17.48 5.59 -16.91
CA LEU A 111 -18.30 6.46 -16.05
C LEU A 111 -17.45 7.42 -15.23
N ARG A 112 -16.40 6.90 -14.59
CA ARG A 112 -15.48 7.72 -13.78
C ARG A 112 -14.73 8.73 -14.64
N LEU A 113 -14.29 8.31 -15.83
CA LEU A 113 -13.54 9.12 -16.77
C LEU A 113 -14.37 10.31 -17.26
N GLN A 114 -15.65 10.12 -17.57
CA GLN A 114 -16.56 11.21 -17.92
C GLN A 114 -16.58 12.29 -16.84
N LYS A 115 -16.71 11.90 -15.57
CA LYS A 115 -16.70 12.85 -14.45
C LYS A 115 -15.36 13.54 -14.23
N LEU A 116 -14.25 12.87 -14.54
CA LEU A 116 -12.91 13.47 -14.48
C LEU A 116 -12.74 14.53 -15.57
N TYR A 117 -13.20 14.26 -16.80
CA TYR A 117 -13.18 15.22 -17.91
C TYR A 117 -14.15 16.39 -17.74
N GLU A 118 -15.37 16.17 -17.20
CA GLU A 118 -16.31 17.26 -16.90
C GLU A 118 -15.75 18.30 -15.92
N ARG A 119 -14.72 17.93 -15.15
CA ARG A 119 -13.99 18.81 -14.23
C ARG A 119 -12.71 19.39 -14.82
N GLU A 120 -12.36 19.08 -16.06
CA GLU A 120 -11.17 19.64 -16.74
C GLU A 120 -11.38 21.05 -17.29
N ASP A 121 -12.63 21.55 -17.34
CA ASP A 121 -12.99 22.93 -17.74
C ASP A 121 -12.53 24.02 -16.73
N ASP A 122 -11.46 23.76 -15.98
CA ASP A 122 -10.79 24.76 -15.15
C ASP A 122 -9.86 25.64 -16.01
N ASN A 123 -9.98 26.95 -15.78
CA ASN A 123 -9.40 28.10 -16.49
C ASN A 123 -7.85 28.18 -16.58
N TYR A 124 -7.13 27.05 -16.48
CA TYR A 124 -5.67 26.99 -16.64
C TYR A 124 -5.33 27.14 -18.12
N ARG A 125 -5.11 28.39 -18.54
CA ARG A 125 -4.44 28.68 -19.81
C ARG A 125 -2.96 28.38 -19.64
N SER A 126 -2.52 27.22 -20.13
CA SER A 126 -1.11 27.00 -20.43
C SER A 126 -0.75 28.05 -21.48
N ASP A 127 -0.03 29.10 -21.07
CA ASP A 127 0.49 30.08 -22.02
C ASP A 127 1.69 29.42 -22.70
N ASP A 128 1.41 28.54 -23.66
CA ASP A 128 2.38 27.71 -24.39
C ASP A 128 3.50 28.55 -25.05
N ASN A 129 3.30 29.87 -25.14
CA ASN A 129 4.27 30.85 -25.65
C ASN A 129 5.35 31.27 -24.64
N ILE A 130 5.21 31.02 -23.33
CA ILE A 130 6.18 31.50 -22.32
C ILE A 130 7.31 30.48 -22.09
N SER A 131 7.08 29.18 -22.37
CA SER A 131 8.13 28.15 -22.30
C SER A 131 9.24 28.31 -23.36
N GLN A 132 9.09 29.22 -24.32
CA GLN A 132 10.11 29.47 -25.36
C GLN A 132 11.20 30.47 -24.94
N LEU A 133 11.14 31.04 -23.73
CA LEU A 133 12.08 32.05 -23.29
C LEU A 133 13.13 31.51 -22.31
N PHE A 134 14.30 31.20 -22.88
CA PHE A 134 15.62 31.35 -22.26
C PHE A 134 15.85 30.69 -20.88
N SER A 135 15.91 29.35 -20.83
CA SER A 135 16.49 28.66 -19.68
C SER A 135 18.03 28.67 -19.74
N SER A 136 18.63 29.68 -19.11
CA SER A 136 20.05 29.66 -18.71
C SER A 136 20.29 29.93 -17.23
N GLN A 137 19.22 29.99 -16.42
CA GLN A 137 19.32 30.08 -14.97
C GLN A 137 18.50 28.95 -14.35
N THR A 138 19.17 28.09 -13.58
CA THR A 138 18.59 27.01 -12.78
C THR A 138 17.98 27.58 -11.49
N GLU A 139 17.14 28.60 -11.61
CA GLU A 139 16.30 29.06 -10.52
C GLU A 139 14.90 28.52 -10.73
N TRP A 140 14.37 27.86 -9.69
CA TRP A 140 12.97 27.45 -9.62
C TRP A 140 12.11 28.69 -9.82
N THR A 141 11.30 28.72 -10.87
CA THR A 141 10.48 29.89 -11.18
C THR A 141 9.15 29.83 -10.44
N GLU A 142 8.54 30.97 -10.14
CA GLU A 142 7.18 31.03 -9.56
C GLU A 142 6.15 30.28 -10.43
N LEU A 143 6.41 30.17 -11.74
CA LEU A 143 5.60 29.39 -12.69
C LEU A 143 5.68 27.88 -12.43
N ASP A 144 6.86 27.35 -12.09
CA ASP A 144 7.04 25.92 -11.73
C ASP A 144 6.24 25.59 -10.45
N ASP A 145 6.18 26.53 -9.52
CA ASP A 145 5.40 26.41 -8.28
C ASP A 145 3.89 26.42 -8.54
N GLU A 146 3.39 27.26 -9.45
CA GLU A 146 1.98 27.26 -9.84
C GLU A 146 1.58 25.97 -10.57
N GLU A 147 2.41 25.49 -11.49
CA GLU A 147 2.18 24.22 -12.18
C GLU A 147 2.21 23.03 -11.22
N TYR A 148 3.15 23.01 -10.28
CA TYR A 148 3.19 21.99 -9.24
C TYR A 148 1.94 22.02 -8.36
N ARG A 149 1.46 23.22 -7.96
CA ARG A 149 0.21 23.38 -7.19
C ARG A 149 -1.02 22.92 -8.00
N TYR A 150 -1.06 23.22 -9.30
CA TYR A 150 -2.12 22.76 -10.20
C TYR A 150 -2.17 21.24 -10.23
N HIS A 151 -1.04 20.58 -10.50
CA HIS A 151 -0.97 19.12 -10.55
C HIS A 151 -1.31 18.48 -9.19
N ARG A 152 -0.86 19.07 -8.08
CA ARG A 152 -1.19 18.59 -6.73
C ARG A 152 -2.69 18.67 -6.44
N ARG A 153 -3.38 19.72 -6.91
CA ARG A 153 -4.83 19.87 -6.77
C ARG A 153 -5.57 18.87 -7.64
N LYS A 154 -5.16 18.65 -8.90
CA LYS A 154 -5.78 17.62 -9.74
C LYS A 154 -5.57 16.22 -9.19
N LEU A 155 -4.40 15.96 -8.60
CA LEU A 155 -4.06 14.67 -7.99
C LEU A 155 -4.86 14.33 -6.73
N SER A 156 -5.44 15.31 -6.02
CA SER A 156 -6.31 15.00 -4.87
C SER A 156 -7.61 14.32 -5.31
N ASP A 157 -8.07 14.67 -6.51
CA ASP A 157 -9.32 14.18 -7.10
C ASP A 157 -9.06 13.03 -8.10
N SER A 158 -7.81 12.83 -8.48
CA SER A 158 -7.41 11.80 -9.44
C SER A 158 -7.44 10.40 -8.83
N PRO A 159 -7.62 9.36 -9.66
CA PRO A 159 -7.53 7.98 -9.21
C PRO A 159 -6.11 7.61 -8.75
N LYS A 160 -6.05 6.79 -7.70
CA LYS A 160 -4.80 6.20 -7.20
C LYS A 160 -4.64 4.78 -7.73
N VAL A 161 -3.41 4.25 -7.72
CA VAL A 161 -3.15 2.84 -8.11
C VAL A 161 -3.96 1.84 -7.26
N ILE A 162 -4.19 2.13 -5.97
CA ILE A 162 -5.04 1.30 -5.10
C ILE A 162 -6.49 1.28 -5.62
N ASP A 163 -6.97 2.39 -6.18
CA ASP A 163 -8.31 2.47 -6.74
C ASP A 163 -8.45 1.57 -7.98
N ALA A 164 -7.37 1.35 -8.75
CA ALA A 164 -7.39 0.47 -9.91
C ALA A 164 -7.67 -0.99 -9.49
N VAL A 165 -6.97 -1.48 -8.47
CA VAL A 165 -7.23 -2.82 -7.93
C VAL A 165 -8.60 -2.89 -7.26
N ALA A 166 -9.01 -1.84 -6.56
CA ALA A 166 -10.33 -1.78 -5.94
C ALA A 166 -11.46 -1.77 -7.00
N LEU A 167 -11.25 -1.14 -8.17
CA LEU A 167 -12.15 -1.23 -9.32
C LEU A 167 -12.24 -2.65 -9.86
N CYS A 168 -11.11 -3.35 -10.00
CA CYS A 168 -11.11 -4.77 -10.39
C CYS A 168 -11.92 -5.61 -9.40
N TYR A 169 -11.75 -5.40 -8.09
CA TYR A 169 -12.56 -6.08 -7.07
C TYR A 169 -14.06 -5.77 -7.22
N LEU A 170 -14.45 -4.50 -7.39
CA LEU A 170 -15.86 -4.15 -7.62
C LEU A 170 -16.43 -4.80 -8.89
N GLY A 171 -15.62 -4.95 -9.94
CA GLY A 171 -15.96 -5.72 -11.13
C GLY A 171 -16.25 -7.20 -10.80
N THR A 172 -15.38 -7.84 -10.02
CA THR A 172 -15.60 -9.24 -9.59
C THR A 172 -16.85 -9.39 -8.72
N LEU A 173 -17.17 -8.38 -7.91
CA LEU A 173 -18.38 -8.35 -7.09
C LEU A 173 -19.64 -8.24 -7.95
N LEU A 174 -19.64 -7.40 -8.99
CA LEU A 174 -20.75 -7.29 -9.95
C LEU A 174 -20.99 -8.61 -10.70
N LEU A 175 -19.91 -9.33 -11.04
CA LEU A 175 -19.97 -10.67 -11.65
C LEU A 175 -20.32 -11.79 -10.66
N ARG A 176 -20.49 -11.49 -9.37
CA ARG A 176 -20.76 -12.46 -8.29
C ARG A 176 -19.67 -13.53 -8.10
N ILE A 177 -18.44 -13.24 -8.53
CA ILE A 177 -17.31 -14.14 -8.34
C ILE A 177 -16.92 -14.10 -6.85
N PRO A 178 -16.69 -15.24 -6.18
CA PRO A 178 -16.39 -15.32 -4.76
C PRO A 178 -14.93 -14.96 -4.44
N VAL A 179 -14.47 -13.78 -4.84
CA VAL A 179 -13.13 -13.29 -4.50
C VAL A 179 -13.23 -12.40 -3.25
N SER A 180 -12.37 -12.68 -2.27
CA SER A 180 -12.18 -11.82 -1.09
C SER A 180 -11.08 -10.80 -1.32
N ILE A 181 -11.16 -9.66 -0.64
CA ILE A 181 -10.12 -8.64 -0.62
C ILE A 181 -8.77 -9.21 -0.13
N GLY A 182 -8.78 -10.20 0.76
CA GLY A 182 -7.57 -10.88 1.20
C GLY A 182 -6.87 -11.69 0.09
N TYR A 183 -7.62 -12.19 -0.90
CA TYR A 183 -7.01 -12.80 -2.10
C TYR A 183 -6.37 -11.74 -3.00
N MET A 184 -7.03 -10.59 -3.21
CA MET A 184 -6.45 -9.49 -3.97
C MET A 184 -5.13 -9.01 -3.35
N GLN A 185 -5.07 -8.88 -2.02
CA GLN A 185 -3.83 -8.53 -1.34
C GLN A 185 -2.73 -9.58 -1.56
N ARG A 186 -3.07 -10.88 -1.47
CA ARG A 186 -2.12 -11.97 -1.75
C ARG A 186 -1.60 -11.94 -3.18
N TRP A 187 -2.47 -11.71 -4.15
CA TRP A 187 -2.08 -11.61 -5.56
C TRP A 187 -1.21 -10.39 -5.86
N ILE A 188 -1.39 -9.28 -5.14
CA ILE A 188 -0.47 -8.14 -5.21
C ILE A 188 0.90 -8.53 -4.64
N VAL A 189 0.92 -9.16 -3.45
CA VAL A 189 2.17 -9.56 -2.79
C VAL A 189 2.95 -10.56 -3.65
N ARG A 190 2.27 -11.50 -4.31
CA ARG A 190 2.87 -12.47 -5.25
C ARG A 190 3.25 -11.85 -6.61
N ASP A 191 3.03 -10.56 -6.84
CA ASP A 191 3.18 -9.87 -8.14
C ASP A 191 2.41 -10.58 -9.28
N ASP A 192 1.28 -11.22 -8.99
CA ASP A 192 0.36 -11.69 -10.04
C ASP A 192 -0.48 -10.53 -10.56
N ILE A 193 -0.88 -9.63 -9.65
CA ILE A 193 -1.42 -8.33 -10.04
C ILE A 193 -0.28 -7.34 -9.93
N PRO A 194 0.18 -6.75 -11.04
CA PRO A 194 1.22 -5.75 -10.98
C PRO A 194 0.74 -4.54 -10.18
N PHE A 195 1.50 -4.17 -9.16
CA PHE A 195 1.18 -3.03 -8.29
C PHE A 195 2.38 -2.12 -8.01
N LEU A 196 3.56 -2.71 -7.83
CA LEU A 196 4.81 -1.96 -7.70
C LEU A 196 5.45 -1.74 -9.07
N ARG A 197 6.23 -0.67 -9.18
CA ARG A 197 7.05 -0.34 -10.37
C ARG A 197 6.27 -0.42 -11.68
N LEU A 198 5.05 0.10 -11.67
CA LEU A 198 4.12 0.08 -12.80
C LEU A 198 4.62 0.88 -13.98
N SER A 199 5.51 1.84 -13.74
CA SER A 199 6.24 2.53 -14.79
C SER A 199 6.87 1.55 -15.78
N ARG A 200 7.31 0.35 -15.40
CA ARG A 200 7.88 -0.64 -16.36
C ARG A 200 6.96 -0.96 -17.55
N PHE A 201 5.64 -0.88 -17.35
CA PHE A 201 4.66 -1.15 -18.41
C PHE A 201 4.33 0.07 -19.27
N VAL A 202 4.63 1.28 -18.80
CA VAL A 202 4.37 2.52 -19.52
C VAL A 202 5.44 2.71 -20.61
N PRO A 203 5.06 2.99 -21.88
CA PRO A 203 6.01 3.29 -22.95
C PRO A 203 6.97 4.44 -22.60
N GLN A 204 8.21 4.34 -23.09
CA GLN A 204 9.25 5.33 -22.80
C GLN A 204 8.87 6.74 -23.26
N ASP A 205 8.22 6.86 -24.42
CA ASP A 205 7.77 8.14 -24.96
C ASP A 205 6.76 8.84 -24.04
N MET A 206 5.86 8.07 -23.41
CA MET A 206 4.92 8.62 -22.42
C MET A 206 5.64 9.01 -21.13
N LYS A 207 6.61 8.20 -20.68
CA LYS A 207 7.39 8.50 -19.47
C LYS A 207 8.18 9.79 -19.59
N GLU A 208 8.89 9.98 -20.71
CA GLU A 208 9.72 11.18 -20.90
C GLU A 208 8.90 12.47 -20.93
N ARG A 209 7.64 12.36 -21.37
CA ARG A 209 6.70 13.48 -21.48
C ARG A 209 5.92 13.77 -20.21
N LEU A 210 6.00 12.90 -19.19
CA LEU A 210 5.21 13.02 -17.98
C LEU A 210 5.95 13.83 -16.88
N PRO A 211 5.27 14.75 -16.18
CA PRO A 211 5.82 15.42 -15.01
C PRO A 211 6.18 14.46 -13.85
N ALA A 212 7.18 14.85 -13.05
CA ALA A 212 7.69 14.05 -11.92
C ALA A 212 6.61 13.71 -10.87
N VAL A 213 5.63 14.60 -10.68
CA VAL A 213 4.55 14.43 -9.69
C VAL A 213 3.72 13.18 -10.01
N TYR A 214 3.43 12.93 -11.28
CA TYR A 214 2.65 11.78 -11.72
C TYR A 214 3.44 10.47 -11.68
N HIS A 215 4.76 10.51 -11.91
CA HIS A 215 5.61 9.33 -11.74
C HIS A 215 5.53 8.77 -10.31
N ASN A 216 5.52 9.64 -9.30
CA ASN A 216 5.39 9.22 -7.90
C ASN A 216 4.02 8.61 -7.56
N VAL A 217 2.98 8.96 -8.31
CA VAL A 217 1.61 8.45 -8.11
C VAL A 217 1.42 7.11 -8.82
N LEU A 218 2.01 6.95 -10.00
CA LEU A 218 1.98 5.69 -10.76
C LEU A 218 2.86 4.60 -10.12
N ASP A 219 3.96 4.97 -9.46
CA ASP A 219 4.86 4.04 -8.78
C ASP A 219 4.74 4.16 -7.24
N PRO A 220 3.79 3.43 -6.61
CA PRO A 220 3.73 3.38 -5.15
C PRO A 220 4.98 2.70 -4.60
N ARG A 221 5.49 3.20 -3.47
CA ARG A 221 6.69 2.65 -2.81
C ARG A 221 6.42 1.35 -2.06
N ASN A 222 5.23 1.24 -1.47
CA ASN A 222 4.86 0.15 -0.57
C ASN A 222 3.61 -0.56 -1.08
N VAL A 223 3.52 -1.87 -0.81
CA VAL A 223 2.30 -2.65 -1.01
C VAL A 223 1.20 -2.13 -0.06
N PRO A 224 -0.06 -2.01 -0.52
CA PRO A 224 -1.14 -1.54 0.31
C PRO A 224 -1.41 -2.55 1.42
N THR A 225 -1.54 -2.05 2.65
CA THR A 225 -2.11 -2.86 3.73
C THR A 225 -3.55 -3.19 3.36
N GLY A 226 -4.04 -4.39 3.67
CA GLY A 226 -5.40 -4.73 3.25
C GLY A 226 -6.48 -3.83 3.88
N ASP A 227 -6.26 -3.23 5.06
CA ASP A 227 -7.14 -2.17 5.62
C ASP A 227 -7.28 -0.96 4.67
N GLN A 228 -6.19 -0.56 3.99
CA GLN A 228 -6.23 0.50 2.98
C GLN A 228 -6.99 0.06 1.73
N LEU A 229 -6.86 -1.22 1.33
CA LEU A 229 -7.59 -1.78 0.21
C LEU A 229 -9.10 -1.87 0.50
N HIS A 230 -9.48 -2.36 1.69
CA HIS A 230 -10.87 -2.36 2.18
C HIS A 230 -11.45 -0.95 2.18
N ARG A 231 -10.67 0.04 2.61
CA ARG A 231 -11.07 1.44 2.60
C ARG A 231 -11.26 1.98 1.18
N ALA A 232 -10.31 1.73 0.28
CA ALA A 232 -10.40 2.17 -1.11
C ALA A 232 -11.62 1.56 -1.81
N VAL A 233 -11.90 0.27 -1.60
CA VAL A 233 -13.10 -0.40 -2.12
C VAL A 233 -14.38 0.25 -1.58
N ALA A 234 -14.45 0.53 -0.27
CA ALA A 234 -15.61 1.18 0.32
C ALA A 234 -15.81 2.62 -0.18
N ASP A 235 -14.74 3.40 -0.24
CA ASP A 235 -14.76 4.79 -0.73
C ASP A 235 -15.19 4.84 -2.21
N LEU A 236 -14.73 3.89 -3.04
CA LEU A 236 -15.18 3.75 -4.42
C LEU A 236 -16.64 3.29 -4.51
N ALA A 237 -17.05 2.30 -3.73
CA ALA A 237 -18.44 1.85 -3.73
C ALA A 237 -19.41 3.00 -3.38
N ASP A 238 -19.04 3.81 -2.37
CA ASP A 238 -19.76 5.01 -1.97
C ASP A 238 -19.76 6.06 -3.10
N LEU A 239 -18.61 6.29 -3.76
CA LEU A 239 -18.49 7.19 -4.90
C LEU A 239 -19.41 6.78 -6.05
N TYR A 240 -19.36 5.52 -6.46
CA TYR A 240 -20.16 5.02 -7.58
C TYR A 240 -21.66 4.99 -7.29
N SER A 241 -22.03 4.69 -6.05
CA SER A 241 -23.43 4.73 -5.63
C SER A 241 -23.99 6.16 -5.56
N ARG A 242 -23.20 7.13 -5.08
CA ARG A 242 -23.60 8.53 -4.97
C ARG A 242 -23.63 9.24 -6.32
N ASP A 243 -22.59 9.06 -7.11
CA ASP A 243 -22.35 9.89 -8.29
C ASP A 243 -23.00 9.29 -9.55
N PHE A 244 -23.09 7.96 -9.64
CA PHE A 244 -23.61 7.25 -10.82
C PHE A 244 -24.83 6.38 -10.52
N GLY A 245 -25.27 6.28 -9.26
CA GLY A 245 -26.41 5.43 -8.87
C GLY A 245 -26.16 3.93 -9.02
N VAL A 246 -24.89 3.50 -9.17
CA VAL A 246 -24.54 2.07 -9.35
C VAL A 246 -24.82 1.32 -8.06
N THR A 247 -25.51 0.18 -8.18
CA THR A 247 -25.85 -0.67 -7.04
C THR A 247 -24.99 -1.91 -7.02
N PHE A 248 -24.10 -2.02 -6.02
CA PHE A 248 -23.31 -3.22 -5.82
C PHE A 248 -24.11 -4.31 -5.09
N PRO A 249 -24.01 -5.57 -5.52
CA PRO A 249 -24.66 -6.67 -4.85
C PRO A 249 -24.01 -7.00 -3.50
N ARG A 250 -24.69 -7.84 -2.73
CA ARG A 250 -24.16 -8.47 -1.52
C ARG A 250 -22.98 -9.39 -1.87
N ILE A 251 -22.01 -9.46 -0.96
CA ILE A 251 -20.91 -10.42 -1.09
C ILE A 251 -21.44 -11.85 -1.22
N ASN A 252 -20.68 -12.72 -1.89
CA ASN A 252 -21.04 -14.12 -2.09
C ASN A 252 -20.88 -14.93 -0.78
N LEU A 253 -21.87 -14.80 0.10
CA LEU A 253 -21.82 -15.31 1.47
C LEU A 253 -21.53 -16.82 1.56
N PRO A 254 -22.21 -17.73 0.84
CA PRO A 254 -21.99 -19.17 1.00
C PRO A 254 -20.57 -19.59 0.66
N LEU A 255 -20.04 -19.10 -0.47
CA LEU A 255 -18.71 -19.50 -0.97
C LEU A 255 -17.59 -18.86 -0.16
N LEU A 256 -17.74 -17.59 0.24
CA LEU A 256 -16.77 -16.92 1.11
C LEU A 256 -16.76 -17.50 2.53
N LEU A 257 -17.93 -17.82 3.08
CA LEU A 257 -18.01 -18.46 4.40
C LEU A 257 -17.34 -19.84 4.38
N PHE A 258 -17.63 -20.65 3.36
CA PHE A 258 -16.99 -21.96 3.20
C PHE A 258 -15.48 -21.82 3.02
N SER A 259 -15.01 -20.87 2.22
CA SER A 259 -13.57 -20.64 2.01
C SER A 259 -12.87 -20.19 3.30
N TYR A 260 -13.51 -19.33 4.11
CA TYR A 260 -12.96 -18.88 5.40
C TYR A 260 -12.89 -20.02 6.43
N ILE A 261 -13.94 -20.84 6.53
CA ILE A 261 -13.95 -22.04 7.38
C ILE A 261 -12.81 -22.98 6.98
N LYS A 262 -12.65 -23.21 5.67
CA LYS A 262 -11.59 -24.07 5.13
C LYS A 262 -10.19 -23.51 5.44
N GLN A 263 -9.95 -22.21 5.20
CA GLN A 263 -8.65 -21.55 5.45
C GLN A 263 -8.26 -21.55 6.94
N LEU A 264 -9.22 -21.34 7.83
CA LEU A 264 -9.01 -21.39 9.29
C LEU A 264 -8.99 -22.83 9.85
N ALA A 265 -9.18 -23.84 9.00
CA ALA A 265 -9.26 -25.25 9.38
C ALA A 265 -10.30 -25.49 10.50
N LEU A 266 -11.44 -24.83 10.40
CA LEU A 266 -12.55 -24.94 11.35
C LEU A 266 -13.53 -26.06 10.93
N PRO A 267 -14.23 -26.68 11.89
CA PRO A 267 -15.33 -27.62 11.61
C PRO A 267 -16.52 -26.98 10.86
N LEU A 268 -17.31 -27.79 10.15
CA LEU A 268 -18.43 -27.30 9.33
C LEU A 268 -19.61 -26.77 10.16
N GLU A 269 -19.66 -27.09 11.45
CA GLU A 269 -20.66 -26.65 12.43
C GLU A 269 -20.67 -25.12 12.58
N ILE A 270 -19.57 -24.44 12.23
CA ILE A 270 -19.50 -22.98 12.17
C ILE A 270 -20.46 -22.41 11.11
N TYR A 271 -20.71 -23.11 10.00
CA TYR A 271 -21.53 -22.63 8.90
C TYR A 271 -22.99 -22.34 9.30
N PRO A 272 -23.75 -23.29 9.91
CA PRO A 272 -25.09 -23.01 10.40
C PRO A 272 -25.10 -22.00 11.55
N ALA A 273 -24.08 -21.99 12.41
CA ALA A 273 -23.96 -21.02 13.51
C ALA A 273 -23.86 -19.58 12.98
N VAL A 274 -23.00 -19.33 11.98
CA VAL A 274 -22.88 -18.00 11.34
C VAL A 274 -24.18 -17.60 10.65
N SER A 275 -24.88 -18.54 10.01
CA SER A 275 -26.17 -18.27 9.38
C SER A 275 -27.20 -17.78 10.41
N ARG A 276 -27.23 -18.37 11.61
CA ARG A 276 -28.11 -17.91 12.69
C ARG A 276 -27.65 -16.59 13.30
N LEU A 277 -26.34 -16.39 13.50
CA LEU A 277 -25.80 -15.14 14.02
C LEU A 277 -26.04 -13.96 13.08
N LYS A 278 -26.04 -14.19 11.76
CA LYS A 278 -26.40 -13.19 10.75
C LYS A 278 -27.83 -12.68 10.95
N GLU A 279 -28.78 -13.58 11.19
CA GLU A 279 -30.19 -13.22 11.43
C GLU A 279 -30.31 -12.37 12.70
N LEU A 280 -29.56 -12.69 13.76
CA LEU A 280 -29.54 -11.94 15.01
C LEU A 280 -28.85 -10.58 14.90
N SER A 281 -27.78 -10.48 14.09
CA SER A 281 -27.01 -9.25 13.94
C SER A 281 -27.63 -8.25 12.96
N GLY A 282 -28.53 -8.71 12.09
CA GLY A 282 -29.20 -7.91 11.07
C GLY A 282 -28.26 -7.42 9.96
N PHE A 283 -27.19 -8.17 9.65
CA PHE A 283 -26.23 -7.77 8.62
C PHE A 283 -26.73 -8.11 7.22
N GLU A 284 -26.73 -7.11 6.35
CA GLU A 284 -27.08 -7.28 4.94
C GLU A 284 -25.87 -7.65 4.07
N PHE A 285 -24.64 -7.43 4.56
CA PHE A 285 -23.37 -7.61 3.83
C PHE A 285 -23.31 -6.87 2.48
N CYS A 286 -23.89 -5.68 2.45
CA CYS A 286 -23.73 -4.70 1.37
C CYS A 286 -22.70 -3.65 1.80
N PHE A 287 -22.03 -3.03 0.83
CA PHE A 287 -21.36 -1.75 1.08
C PHE A 287 -22.39 -0.69 1.47
N SER A 288 -22.01 0.22 2.39
CA SER A 288 -22.94 1.21 2.89
C SER A 288 -23.43 2.11 1.75
N ARG A 289 -24.65 2.62 1.87
CA ARG A 289 -25.22 3.59 0.92
C ARG A 289 -25.30 4.99 1.50
N GLN A 290 -24.96 5.13 2.78
CA GLN A 290 -25.21 6.36 3.53
C GLN A 290 -23.92 7.16 3.64
N PRO A 291 -23.95 8.45 3.28
CA PRO A 291 -22.80 9.32 3.50
C PRO A 291 -22.54 9.41 5.01
N GLY A 292 -21.37 8.97 5.43
CA GLY A 292 -20.98 8.94 6.83
C GLY A 292 -19.49 8.82 6.99
N ARG A 293 -18.99 9.06 8.21
CA ARG A 293 -17.58 8.77 8.52
C ARG A 293 -17.34 7.27 8.32
N PHE A 294 -16.28 6.95 7.58
CA PHE A 294 -15.82 5.58 7.38
C PHE A 294 -15.79 4.82 8.71
N ASN A 295 -16.49 3.69 8.74
CA ASN A 295 -16.56 2.84 9.92
C ASN A 295 -16.06 1.44 9.52
N ARG A 296 -14.96 0.98 10.11
CA ARG A 296 -14.41 -0.36 9.84
C ARG A 296 -15.44 -1.48 10.03
N VAL A 297 -16.44 -1.27 10.91
CA VAL A 297 -17.53 -2.23 11.17
C VAL A 297 -18.57 -2.29 10.05
N SER A 298 -18.64 -1.34 9.13
CA SER A 298 -19.58 -1.40 8.00
C SER A 298 -19.08 -2.25 6.83
N LEU A 299 -17.82 -2.69 6.84
CA LEU A 299 -17.24 -3.49 5.78
C LEU A 299 -17.84 -4.91 5.77
N PRO A 300 -18.35 -5.41 4.64
CA PRO A 300 -19.10 -6.66 4.60
C PRO A 300 -18.24 -7.90 4.87
N GLU A 301 -17.00 -7.96 4.37
CA GLU A 301 -16.09 -9.09 4.63
C GLU A 301 -15.63 -9.12 6.09
N VAL A 302 -15.34 -7.96 6.69
CA VAL A 302 -14.96 -7.83 8.10
C VAL A 302 -16.14 -8.23 9.01
N GLN A 303 -17.37 -7.83 8.66
CA GLN A 303 -18.58 -8.30 9.33
C GLN A 303 -18.70 -9.83 9.28
N LEU A 304 -18.52 -10.43 8.11
CA LEU A 304 -18.59 -11.89 7.94
C LEU A 304 -17.56 -12.60 8.81
N MET A 305 -16.29 -12.18 8.75
CA MET A 305 -15.23 -12.77 9.57
C MET A 305 -15.47 -12.57 11.08
N SER A 306 -16.03 -11.42 11.49
CA SER A 306 -16.39 -11.20 12.89
C SER A 306 -17.44 -12.21 13.38
N LEU A 307 -18.42 -12.59 12.55
CA LEU A 307 -19.40 -13.62 12.89
C LEU A 307 -18.77 -15.01 12.94
N VAL A 308 -17.81 -15.31 12.06
CA VAL A 308 -17.04 -16.58 12.09
C VAL A 308 -16.27 -16.68 13.41
N ILE A 309 -15.59 -15.61 13.84
CA ILE A 309 -14.87 -15.59 15.12
C ILE A 309 -15.84 -15.76 16.30
N ILE A 310 -16.99 -15.08 16.29
CA ILE A 310 -17.99 -15.24 17.35
C ILE A 310 -18.53 -16.68 17.38
N ALA A 311 -18.85 -17.26 16.22
CA ALA A 311 -19.30 -18.65 16.13
C ALA A 311 -18.23 -19.62 16.67
N ALA A 312 -16.97 -19.41 16.28
CA ALA A 312 -15.84 -20.19 16.80
C ALA A 312 -15.72 -20.03 18.31
N LYS A 313 -15.80 -18.82 18.86
CA LYS A 313 -15.77 -18.58 20.32
C LYS A 313 -16.91 -19.24 21.09
N LEU A 314 -18.11 -19.30 20.50
CA LEU A 314 -19.30 -19.88 21.12
C LEU A 314 -19.22 -21.40 21.18
N LEU A 315 -18.83 -22.04 20.07
CA LEU A 315 -18.76 -23.50 19.94
C LEU A 315 -17.45 -24.06 20.53
N TYR A 316 -16.34 -23.38 20.27
CA TYR A 316 -14.98 -23.78 20.64
C TYR A 316 -14.31 -22.65 21.45
N PRO A 317 -14.56 -22.57 22.77
CA PRO A 317 -14.00 -21.50 23.58
C PRO A 317 -12.47 -21.53 23.57
N LEU A 318 -11.85 -20.34 23.47
CA LEU A 318 -10.41 -20.09 23.47
C LEU A 318 -9.82 -20.01 24.90
N ASP A 319 -10.45 -20.70 25.85
CA ASP A 319 -10.17 -20.67 27.29
C ASP A 319 -9.97 -22.08 27.84
N ASP A 320 -9.21 -22.21 28.93
CA ASP A 320 -8.97 -23.50 29.61
C ASP A 320 -10.12 -23.97 30.52
N ILE A 321 -11.27 -23.29 30.48
CA ILE A 321 -12.44 -23.61 31.31
C ILE A 321 -13.17 -24.84 30.73
N LYS A 322 -13.22 -25.92 31.52
CA LYS A 322 -13.94 -27.15 31.18
C LYS A 322 -15.46 -26.92 31.23
N ARG A 323 -16.15 -27.16 30.13
CA ARG A 323 -17.62 -27.01 29.99
C ARG A 323 -18.24 -28.30 29.49
N TYR A 324 -19.36 -28.78 30.02
CA TYR A 324 -19.88 -30.11 29.64
C TYR A 324 -21.21 -29.99 28.89
N PRO A 325 -21.29 -30.48 27.63
CA PRO A 325 -22.53 -30.46 26.85
C PRO A 325 -23.55 -31.48 27.40
N ASP A 326 -24.82 -31.28 27.03
CA ASP A 326 -25.95 -32.08 27.50
C ASP A 326 -26.16 -33.33 26.62
N SER A 327 -25.76 -33.24 25.34
CA SER A 327 -25.93 -34.28 24.34
C SER A 327 -24.70 -34.42 23.45
N LEU A 328 -24.46 -35.62 22.93
CA LEU A 328 -23.45 -35.90 21.90
C LEU A 328 -23.81 -35.27 20.54
N GLN A 329 -25.07 -34.89 20.33
CA GLN A 329 -25.53 -34.20 19.12
C GLN A 329 -25.22 -32.70 19.14
N ASP A 330 -24.79 -32.17 20.28
CA ASP A 330 -24.38 -30.77 20.39
C ASP A 330 -23.03 -30.59 19.65
N PRO A 331 -22.94 -29.65 18.68
CA PRO A 331 -21.66 -29.34 18.03
C PRO A 331 -20.55 -28.95 19.01
N ALA A 332 -20.90 -28.41 20.19
CA ALA A 332 -19.94 -28.08 21.23
C ALA A 332 -19.37 -29.31 22.00
N ALA A 333 -19.78 -30.53 21.64
CA ALA A 333 -19.19 -31.77 22.17
C ALA A 333 -17.80 -32.05 21.59
N GLN A 334 -17.48 -31.53 20.41
CA GLN A 334 -16.14 -31.60 19.85
C GLN A 334 -15.26 -30.48 20.43
N ILE A 335 -14.00 -30.79 20.73
CA ILE A 335 -13.03 -29.84 21.24
C ILE A 335 -11.88 -29.73 20.25
N ILE A 336 -11.58 -28.49 19.88
CA ILE A 336 -10.37 -28.14 19.14
C ILE A 336 -9.20 -28.07 20.13
N ASP A 337 -8.14 -28.80 19.81
CA ASP A 337 -6.86 -28.65 20.49
C ASP A 337 -6.16 -27.40 19.97
N TRP A 338 -6.32 -26.28 20.67
CA TRP A 338 -5.84 -24.97 20.22
C TRP A 338 -4.31 -24.87 20.17
N GLU A 339 -3.59 -25.63 20.99
CA GLU A 339 -2.13 -25.70 20.94
C GLU A 339 -1.67 -26.35 19.62
N ALA A 340 -2.26 -27.51 19.30
CA ALA A 340 -2.04 -28.17 18.02
C ALA A 340 -2.47 -27.28 16.85
N TRP A 341 -3.58 -26.54 16.98
CA TRP A 341 -4.03 -25.62 15.94
C TRP A 341 -3.00 -24.52 15.68
N VAL A 342 -2.47 -23.87 16.73
CA VAL A 342 -1.43 -22.84 16.60
C VAL A 342 -0.16 -23.41 15.98
N GLU A 343 0.26 -24.62 16.35
CA GLU A 343 1.40 -25.31 15.74
C GLU A 343 1.18 -25.49 14.23
N THR A 344 0.05 -26.05 13.82
CA THR A 344 -0.24 -26.26 12.39
C THR A 344 -0.47 -24.97 11.60
N GLN A 345 -0.97 -23.92 12.26
CA GLN A 345 -1.05 -22.59 11.66
C GLN A 345 0.34 -22.02 11.42
N LYS A 346 1.25 -22.14 12.40
CA LYS A 346 2.64 -21.70 12.25
C LYS A 346 3.36 -22.48 11.15
N GLU A 347 3.20 -23.79 11.09
CA GLU A 347 3.73 -24.62 10.00
C GLU A 347 3.21 -24.16 8.63
N PHE A 348 1.91 -23.85 8.54
CA PHE A 348 1.30 -23.34 7.32
C PHE A 348 1.83 -21.96 6.91
N ASP A 349 2.00 -21.04 7.87
CA ASP A 349 2.53 -19.70 7.61
C ASP A 349 4.02 -19.72 7.23
N LEU A 350 4.77 -20.71 7.73
CA LEU A 350 6.19 -20.92 7.40
C LEU A 350 6.42 -21.66 6.07
N ARG A 351 5.35 -22.09 5.38
CA ARG A 351 5.40 -22.90 4.15
C ARG A 351 6.14 -22.26 2.97
N GLY A 352 6.55 -20.99 3.09
CA GLY A 352 7.39 -20.31 2.11
C GLY A 352 8.73 -19.77 2.60
N LYS A 353 9.01 -19.90 3.91
CA LYS A 353 10.26 -19.44 4.54
C LYS A 353 11.25 -20.58 4.76
N ASN A 354 10.74 -21.79 5.01
CA ASN A 354 11.55 -22.97 5.32
C ASN A 354 11.81 -23.89 4.11
N THR A 355 11.37 -23.46 2.93
CA THR A 355 11.69 -24.13 1.66
C THR A 355 13.12 -23.81 1.26
N GLU A 356 13.82 -24.75 0.62
CA GLU A 356 15.16 -24.51 0.07
C GLU A 356 15.20 -23.32 -0.90
N ARG A 357 14.04 -23.00 -1.49
CA ARG A 357 13.78 -21.89 -2.41
C ARG A 357 12.85 -20.85 -1.79
N LEU A 358 12.96 -19.61 -2.24
CA LEU A 358 12.11 -18.51 -1.79
C LEU A 358 10.76 -18.57 -2.52
N THR A 359 9.64 -18.65 -1.79
CA THR A 359 8.32 -18.66 -2.46
C THR A 359 7.93 -17.29 -2.98
N ARG A 360 7.22 -17.28 -4.10
CA ARG A 360 6.71 -16.06 -4.72
C ARG A 360 5.85 -15.23 -3.76
N GLY A 361 6.15 -13.95 -3.68
CA GLY A 361 5.59 -12.95 -2.79
C GLY A 361 6.26 -12.81 -1.42
N CYS A 362 7.18 -13.72 -1.04
CA CYS A 362 8.01 -13.51 0.14
C CYS A 362 9.14 -12.51 -0.13
N GLU A 363 9.56 -12.35 -1.38
CA GLU A 363 10.67 -11.48 -1.81
C GLU A 363 10.43 -10.00 -1.45
N ILE A 364 9.18 -9.54 -1.53
CA ILE A 364 8.80 -8.16 -1.18
C ILE A 364 8.91 -7.91 0.34
N LYS A 365 8.78 -8.94 1.17
CA LYS A 365 8.73 -8.84 2.64
C LYS A 365 10.07 -9.16 3.30
N VAL A 366 11.14 -9.28 2.51
CA VAL A 366 12.47 -9.60 3.02
C VAL A 366 13.02 -8.40 3.78
N ASP A 367 13.25 -8.59 5.07
CA ASP A 367 13.90 -7.62 5.95
C ASP A 367 15.40 -7.90 6.07
N GLU A 368 16.17 -6.92 6.57
CA GLU A 368 17.64 -7.02 6.74
C GLU A 368 18.05 -8.24 7.60
N SER A 369 17.24 -8.60 8.61
CA SER A 369 17.48 -9.77 9.45
C SER A 369 17.32 -11.08 8.72
N ASP A 370 16.40 -11.13 7.75
CA ASP A 370 16.07 -12.33 7.00
C ASP A 370 17.18 -12.63 5.99
N VAL A 371 17.75 -11.58 5.36
CA VAL A 371 18.91 -11.71 4.43
C VAL A 371 20.09 -12.45 5.06
N LEU A 372 20.34 -12.22 6.36
CA LEU A 372 21.43 -12.89 7.09
C LEU A 372 21.16 -14.37 7.38
N GLN A 373 19.90 -14.80 7.33
CA GLN A 373 19.47 -16.17 7.63
C GLN A 373 19.15 -16.98 6.37
N MET A 374 19.10 -16.34 5.20
CA MET A 374 18.76 -16.98 3.93
C MET A 374 19.81 -17.99 3.48
N THR A 375 19.34 -19.06 2.84
CA THR A 375 20.22 -19.99 2.14
C THR A 375 20.75 -19.35 0.85
N PRO A 376 21.88 -19.84 0.29
CA PRO A 376 22.39 -19.36 -1.00
C PRO A 376 21.35 -19.44 -2.13
N ALA A 377 20.54 -20.49 -2.17
CA ALA A 377 19.48 -20.66 -3.16
C ALA A 377 18.34 -19.63 -2.97
N GLN A 378 17.95 -19.33 -1.74
CA GLN A 378 16.96 -18.27 -1.46
C GLN A 378 17.49 -16.89 -1.85
N LEU A 379 18.78 -16.63 -1.67
CA LEU A 379 19.43 -15.39 -2.09
C LEU A 379 19.43 -15.27 -3.62
N ASP A 380 19.73 -16.36 -4.32
CA ASP A 380 19.66 -16.43 -5.78
C ASP A 380 18.25 -16.15 -6.31
N ASP A 381 17.23 -16.79 -5.73
CA ASP A 381 15.82 -16.55 -6.09
C ASP A 381 15.42 -15.07 -5.86
N TYR A 382 15.89 -14.48 -4.75
CA TYR A 382 15.68 -13.06 -4.46
C TYR A 382 16.36 -12.16 -5.50
N MET A 383 17.59 -12.48 -5.90
CA MET A 383 18.32 -11.72 -6.93
C MET A 383 17.67 -11.85 -8.31
N ASP A 384 17.15 -13.03 -8.66
CA ASP A 384 16.41 -13.29 -9.90
C ASP A 384 15.09 -12.50 -9.92
N TRP A 385 14.37 -12.45 -8.80
CA TRP A 385 13.19 -11.60 -8.65
C TRP A 385 13.54 -10.11 -8.73
N TYR A 386 14.61 -9.68 -8.08
CA TYR A 386 15.08 -8.30 -8.12
C TYR A 386 15.45 -7.88 -9.55
N SER A 387 16.11 -8.76 -10.29
CA SER A 387 16.46 -8.57 -11.70
C SER A 387 15.21 -8.27 -12.53
N LYS A 388 14.17 -9.11 -12.40
CA LYS A 388 12.90 -8.99 -13.14
C LYS A 388 12.10 -7.72 -12.79
N MET A 389 12.20 -7.24 -11.55
CA MET A 389 11.39 -6.12 -11.06
C MET A 389 12.08 -4.75 -11.20
N TRP A 390 13.40 -4.67 -10.98
CA TRP A 390 14.13 -3.39 -10.90
C TRP A 390 15.08 -3.13 -12.06
N ILE A 391 15.51 -4.15 -12.81
CA ILE A 391 16.42 -3.95 -13.95
C ILE A 391 15.61 -3.58 -15.19
N ASP A 392 15.86 -2.39 -15.72
CA ASP A 392 15.25 -1.90 -16.95
C ASP A 392 16.16 -2.31 -18.12
N THR A 393 15.85 -3.45 -18.76
CA THR A 393 16.62 -4.01 -19.89
C THR A 393 16.69 -3.09 -21.11
N LYS A 394 15.92 -1.99 -21.10
CA LYS A 394 15.82 -1.01 -22.19
C LYS A 394 16.79 0.16 -22.08
N LYS A 395 17.54 0.30 -20.99
CA LYS A 395 18.57 1.35 -20.89
C LYS A 395 19.82 0.89 -21.61
N GLY A 396 20.32 1.77 -22.49
CA GLY A 396 21.35 1.46 -23.49
C GLY A 396 22.57 0.72 -22.94
N THR A 397 23.14 -0.08 -23.83
CA THR A 397 24.34 -0.90 -23.64
C THR A 397 25.48 -0.07 -23.09
N ASN A 398 25.78 -0.23 -21.80
CA ASN A 398 26.97 0.35 -21.18
C ASN A 398 28.11 -0.66 -21.39
N PRO A 399 29.19 -0.32 -22.12
CA PRO A 399 30.29 -1.24 -22.38
C PRO A 399 30.91 -1.83 -21.10
N PHE A 400 30.88 -1.06 -20.00
CA PHE A 400 31.31 -1.54 -18.68
C PHE A 400 30.32 -2.50 -18.03
N ALA A 401 29.01 -2.33 -18.24
CA ALA A 401 28.01 -3.26 -17.73
C ALA A 401 28.07 -4.58 -18.50
N ASP A 402 28.36 -4.56 -19.80
CA ASP A 402 28.55 -5.76 -20.61
C ASP A 402 29.74 -6.63 -20.17
N MET A 403 30.75 -6.02 -19.54
CA MET A 403 31.86 -6.77 -18.93
C MET A 403 31.43 -7.58 -17.70
N PHE A 404 30.28 -7.23 -17.10
CA PHE A 404 29.70 -7.87 -15.92
C PHE A 404 28.27 -8.30 -16.23
N GLN A 405 28.14 -9.40 -16.98
CA GLN A 405 26.83 -9.97 -17.32
C GLN A 405 26.00 -10.14 -16.05
N THR A 406 24.84 -9.48 -16.04
CA THR A 406 23.91 -9.45 -14.90
C THR A 406 22.94 -10.61 -14.94
N ASP A 407 22.73 -11.20 -16.11
CA ASP A 407 21.98 -12.43 -16.30
C ASP A 407 22.92 -13.62 -16.11
N ARG A 408 22.41 -14.67 -15.46
CA ARG A 408 23.07 -15.97 -15.43
C ARG A 408 23.25 -16.42 -16.88
N VAL A 409 24.49 -16.68 -17.31
CA VAL A 409 24.76 -17.32 -18.59
C VAL A 409 23.91 -18.58 -18.62
N ASP A 410 22.98 -18.67 -19.56
CA ASP A 410 22.16 -19.86 -19.81
C ASP A 410 23.11 -21.03 -20.11
N THR A 411 23.58 -21.72 -19.08
CA THR A 411 24.09 -23.07 -19.24
C THR A 411 22.88 -23.90 -19.65
N ASP A 412 22.87 -24.25 -20.94
CA ASP A 412 21.97 -25.15 -21.65
C ASP A 412 21.29 -26.20 -20.76
N GLU A 413 20.27 -25.77 -20.04
CA GLU A 413 19.08 -26.48 -19.59
C GLU A 413 18.14 -25.34 -19.26
N VAL A 414 17.21 -25.06 -20.17
CA VAL A 414 15.94 -24.45 -19.80
C VAL A 414 15.35 -25.40 -18.77
N ASN A 415 15.73 -25.26 -17.49
CA ASN A 415 14.81 -25.51 -16.42
C ASN A 415 13.72 -24.51 -16.73
N PRO A 416 12.57 -24.93 -17.28
CA PRO A 416 11.47 -24.02 -17.43
C PRO A 416 11.31 -23.44 -16.02
N MET A 417 11.26 -22.11 -15.91
CA MET A 417 10.70 -21.48 -14.73
C MET A 417 9.51 -22.38 -14.37
N PRO A 418 9.50 -23.04 -13.19
CA PRO A 418 8.55 -24.11 -12.93
C PRO A 418 7.19 -23.59 -13.38
N PRO A 419 6.48 -24.35 -14.24
CA PRO A 419 5.21 -23.90 -14.81
C PRO A 419 4.44 -23.25 -13.66
N PRO A 420 3.94 -22.01 -13.84
CA PRO A 420 3.49 -21.16 -12.73
C PRO A 420 2.77 -22.09 -11.78
N ASP A 421 3.40 -22.38 -10.64
CA ASP A 421 2.95 -23.51 -9.82
C ASP A 421 1.44 -23.34 -9.73
N ASP A 422 0.69 -24.41 -9.97
CA ASP A 422 -0.72 -24.47 -9.60
C ASP A 422 -0.75 -24.34 -8.06
N ASP A 423 -0.44 -23.15 -7.56
CA ASP A 423 -0.49 -22.65 -6.20
C ASP A 423 -1.97 -22.36 -5.90
N ASP A 424 -2.82 -23.34 -6.22
CA ASP A 424 -3.99 -23.54 -5.41
C ASP A 424 -3.45 -23.87 -4.02
N ASP A 425 -3.58 -22.92 -3.09
CA ASP A 425 -3.35 -23.21 -1.67
C ASP A 425 -4.32 -24.35 -1.21
N GLY A 426 -5.32 -24.72 -2.03
CA GLY A 426 -6.33 -25.73 -1.83
C GLY A 426 -5.87 -27.09 -1.28
N PRO A 427 -4.96 -27.85 -1.92
CA PRO A 427 -4.42 -29.11 -1.39
C PRO A 427 -3.82 -28.98 0.00
N GLU A 428 -3.16 -27.87 0.30
CA GLU A 428 -2.41 -27.68 1.54
C GLU A 428 -3.31 -27.21 2.67
N ILE A 429 -4.26 -26.34 2.33
CA ILE A 429 -5.39 -26.04 3.21
C ILE A 429 -6.15 -27.35 3.53
N SER A 430 -6.34 -28.26 2.57
CA SER A 430 -6.98 -29.55 2.81
C SER A 430 -6.14 -30.46 3.72
N LYS A 431 -4.81 -30.52 3.52
CA LYS A 431 -3.90 -31.26 4.42
C LYS A 431 -3.96 -30.72 5.85
N LYS A 432 -3.91 -29.39 6.01
CA LYS A 432 -4.05 -28.70 7.29
C LYS A 432 -5.38 -29.05 7.96
N LEU A 433 -6.47 -29.00 7.20
CA LEU A 433 -7.81 -29.35 7.69
C LEU A 433 -7.87 -30.82 8.13
N HIS A 434 -7.33 -31.76 7.35
CA HIS A 434 -7.26 -33.18 7.75
C HIS A 434 -6.40 -33.40 9.02
N LYS A 435 -5.27 -32.70 9.15
CA LYS A 435 -4.41 -32.75 10.34
C LYS A 435 -5.12 -32.18 11.58
N MET A 436 -5.97 -31.17 11.41
CA MET A 436 -6.78 -30.60 12.50
C MET A 436 -7.91 -31.52 12.91
N LEU A 437 -8.71 -31.99 11.95
CA LEU A 437 -9.86 -32.86 12.23
C LEU A 437 -9.42 -34.18 12.88
N SER A 438 -8.24 -34.71 12.53
CA SER A 438 -7.72 -35.94 13.17
C SER A 438 -7.28 -35.75 14.61
N ARG A 439 -6.92 -34.52 15.02
CA ARG A 439 -6.50 -34.17 16.38
C ARG A 439 -7.66 -33.74 17.29
N MET A 440 -8.89 -33.69 16.78
CA MET A 440 -10.06 -33.28 17.58
C MET A 440 -10.43 -34.33 18.62
N LYS A 441 -10.80 -33.86 19.81
CA LYS A 441 -11.15 -34.70 20.96
C LYS A 441 -12.64 -34.55 21.26
N MET A 442 -13.29 -35.66 21.59
CA MET A 442 -14.67 -35.67 22.07
C MET A 442 -14.70 -35.36 23.57
N ARG A 443 -15.57 -34.44 24.00
CA ARG A 443 -15.77 -34.15 25.41
C ARG A 443 -16.70 -35.18 26.06
N ARG A 444 -16.51 -35.42 27.36
CA ARG A 444 -17.48 -36.16 28.16
C ARG A 444 -18.80 -35.38 28.23
N VAL A 445 -19.90 -36.06 27.93
CA VAL A 445 -21.26 -35.53 28.10
C VAL A 445 -21.68 -35.72 29.55
N VAL A 446 -22.31 -34.70 30.13
CA VAL A 446 -22.92 -34.77 31.46
C VAL A 446 -24.39 -34.41 31.30
N ALA A 447 -25.25 -35.42 31.36
CA ALA A 447 -26.69 -35.24 31.23
C ALA A 447 -27.24 -34.44 32.42
N ASP A 448 -28.36 -33.75 32.23
CA ASP A 448 -29.00 -32.95 33.28
C ASP A 448 -29.32 -33.77 34.55
N ALA A 449 -29.62 -35.06 34.39
CA ALA A 449 -29.85 -35.99 35.50
C ALA A 449 -28.61 -36.15 36.41
N ASP A 450 -27.42 -36.13 35.83
CA ASP A 450 -26.15 -36.28 36.56
C ASP A 450 -25.70 -34.96 37.20
N VAL A 451 -26.12 -33.82 36.65
CA VAL A 451 -25.85 -32.49 37.23
C VAL A 451 -26.60 -32.30 38.54
N MET A 452 -27.84 -32.80 38.65
CA MET A 452 -28.58 -32.75 39.92
C MET A 452 -27.94 -33.58 41.04
N ALA A 453 -27.08 -34.54 40.69
CA ALA A 453 -26.31 -35.34 41.65
C ALA A 453 -24.97 -34.68 42.07
N LEU A 454 -24.51 -33.66 41.35
CA LEU A 454 -23.28 -32.92 41.64
C LEU A 454 -23.56 -31.69 42.50
N ALA A 455 -22.74 -31.45 43.53
CA ALA A 455 -22.90 -30.33 44.46
C ALA A 455 -22.51 -28.96 43.88
N GLU A 456 -21.83 -28.95 42.73
CA GLU A 456 -21.34 -27.73 42.07
C GLU A 456 -22.02 -27.54 40.71
N PRO A 457 -22.34 -26.29 40.31
CA PRO A 457 -22.96 -26.00 39.02
C PRO A 457 -22.00 -26.35 37.87
N VAL A 458 -22.41 -27.31 37.04
CA VAL A 458 -21.65 -27.72 35.86
C VAL A 458 -21.71 -26.61 34.80
N ALA A 459 -20.55 -26.09 34.39
CA ALA A 459 -20.48 -25.08 33.35
C ALA A 459 -20.92 -25.67 31.99
N ARG A 460 -21.98 -25.13 31.40
CA ARG A 460 -22.47 -25.53 30.07
C ARG A 460 -21.72 -24.83 28.93
N PRO A 461 -21.66 -25.39 27.71
CA PRO A 461 -21.20 -24.66 26.53
C PRO A 461 -21.91 -23.31 26.39
N GLY A 462 -21.18 -22.26 26.01
CA GLY A 462 -21.71 -20.89 25.96
C GLY A 462 -21.72 -20.14 27.30
N SER A 463 -21.52 -20.79 28.44
CA SER A 463 -21.35 -20.10 29.73
C SER A 463 -19.98 -19.41 29.84
N SER A 464 -19.90 -18.34 30.63
CA SER A 464 -18.67 -17.57 30.88
C SER A 464 -18.01 -17.06 29.60
N TYR A 465 -18.79 -16.46 28.70
CA TYR A 465 -18.30 -15.88 27.44
C TYR A 465 -17.44 -14.63 27.70
N LYS A 466 -16.14 -14.70 27.37
CA LYS A 466 -15.22 -13.57 27.49
C LYS A 466 -15.27 -12.65 26.27
N ARG A 467 -15.34 -11.35 26.54
CA ARG A 467 -15.30 -10.29 25.52
C ARG A 467 -13.97 -9.58 25.59
N TYR A 468 -13.31 -9.46 24.44
CA TYR A 468 -12.03 -8.79 24.31
C TYR A 468 -12.27 -7.40 23.74
N ARG A 469 -11.85 -6.37 24.46
CA ARG A 469 -11.95 -4.98 24.00
C ARG A 469 -10.69 -4.52 23.27
N ASN A 470 -9.53 -4.94 23.79
CA ASN A 470 -8.21 -4.54 23.30
C ASN A 470 -7.35 -5.78 23.03
N GLU A 471 -6.31 -5.61 22.21
CA GLU A 471 -5.36 -6.68 21.87
C GLU A 471 -4.64 -7.27 23.10
N SER A 472 -4.38 -6.44 24.11
CA SER A 472 -3.69 -6.87 25.34
C SER A 472 -4.47 -7.85 26.20
N GLN A 473 -5.78 -8.00 25.96
CA GLN A 473 -6.65 -8.91 26.71
C GLN A 473 -6.74 -10.30 26.07
N LEU A 474 -6.16 -10.49 24.88
CA LEU A 474 -6.18 -11.76 24.17
C LEU A 474 -5.20 -12.74 24.80
N SER A 475 -5.65 -13.99 25.03
CA SER A 475 -4.72 -15.10 25.29
C SER A 475 -3.84 -15.36 24.07
N GLU A 476 -2.74 -16.08 24.24
CA GLU A 476 -1.83 -16.42 23.13
C GLU A 476 -2.56 -17.16 22.00
N TYR A 477 -3.42 -18.12 22.34
CA TYR A 477 -4.27 -18.84 21.38
C TYR A 477 -5.25 -17.91 20.66
N ALA A 478 -5.92 -17.02 21.42
CA ALA A 478 -6.86 -16.06 20.83
C ALA A 478 -6.15 -15.07 19.91
N LYS A 479 -4.96 -14.59 20.29
CA LYS A 479 -4.16 -13.68 19.45
C LYS A 479 -3.76 -14.35 18.14
N ALA A 480 -3.26 -15.59 18.19
CA ALA A 480 -2.91 -16.35 16.99
C ALA A 480 -4.13 -16.59 16.08
N PHE A 481 -5.27 -16.96 16.65
CA PHE A 481 -6.51 -17.18 15.89
C PHE A 481 -7.05 -15.91 15.24
N TYR A 482 -7.12 -14.81 16.00
CA TYR A 482 -7.57 -13.51 15.47
C TYR A 482 -6.59 -12.98 14.41
N GLN A 483 -5.29 -13.19 14.58
CA GLN A 483 -4.28 -12.81 13.59
C GLN A 483 -4.43 -13.61 12.30
N ALA A 484 -4.62 -14.92 12.37
CA ALA A 484 -4.88 -15.74 11.18
C ALA A 484 -6.18 -15.32 10.47
N ALA A 485 -7.25 -15.08 11.23
CA ALA A 485 -8.52 -14.58 10.68
C ALA A 485 -8.37 -13.20 10.01
N ALA A 486 -7.55 -12.32 10.60
CA ALA A 486 -7.25 -11.01 10.02
C ALA A 486 -6.43 -11.15 8.73
N GLN A 487 -5.43 -12.03 8.68
CA GLN A 487 -4.63 -12.29 7.48
C GLN A 487 -5.46 -12.86 6.32
N VAL A 488 -6.43 -13.75 6.59
CA VAL A 488 -7.31 -14.34 5.56
C VAL A 488 -8.07 -13.27 4.77
N ILE A 489 -8.58 -12.24 5.44
CA ILE A 489 -9.34 -11.14 4.80
C ILE A 489 -8.48 -9.92 4.46
N GLY A 490 -7.21 -9.91 4.85
CA GLY A 490 -6.35 -8.74 4.72
C GLY A 490 -6.71 -7.58 5.65
N ALA A 491 -7.10 -7.84 6.89
CA ALA A 491 -7.35 -6.80 7.89
C ALA A 491 -6.24 -6.75 8.95
N SER A 492 -6.15 -5.65 9.71
CA SER A 492 -5.30 -5.62 10.91
C SER A 492 -5.96 -6.34 12.10
N LEU A 493 -5.12 -6.82 13.03
CA LEU A 493 -5.57 -7.43 14.28
C LEU A 493 -6.47 -6.49 15.07
N GLU A 494 -6.07 -5.22 15.19
CA GLU A 494 -6.83 -4.16 15.85
C GLU A 494 -8.24 -4.02 15.26
N THR A 495 -8.34 -3.97 13.93
CA THR A 495 -9.62 -3.89 13.21
C THR A 495 -10.49 -5.10 13.56
N MET A 496 -9.94 -6.32 13.61
CA MET A 496 -10.69 -7.52 13.95
C MET A 496 -11.18 -7.54 15.39
N VAL A 497 -10.34 -7.18 16.37
CA VAL A 497 -10.74 -7.11 17.78
C VAL A 497 -11.85 -6.08 17.98
N TYR A 498 -11.67 -4.88 17.43
CA TYR A 498 -12.65 -3.80 17.53
C TYR A 498 -13.99 -4.16 16.89
N THR A 499 -13.97 -4.78 15.72
CA THR A 499 -15.18 -5.17 15.00
C THR A 499 -15.93 -6.28 15.74
N VAL A 500 -15.24 -7.33 16.20
CA VAL A 500 -15.84 -8.41 16.99
C VAL A 500 -16.48 -7.87 18.27
N TYR A 501 -15.79 -6.99 19.01
CA TYR A 501 -16.37 -6.38 20.21
C TYR A 501 -17.66 -5.62 19.92
N ARG A 502 -17.70 -4.88 18.80
CA ARG A 502 -18.89 -4.10 18.41
C ARG A 502 -20.03 -4.98 17.91
N THR A 503 -19.74 -6.08 17.22
CA THR A 503 -20.76 -7.03 16.76
C THR A 503 -21.34 -7.82 17.93
N GLU A 504 -20.51 -8.25 18.90
CA GLU A 504 -20.96 -8.85 20.16
C GLU A 504 -21.91 -7.91 20.93
N HIS A 505 -21.54 -6.64 21.07
CA HIS A 505 -22.40 -5.65 21.74
C HIS A 505 -23.73 -5.44 21.01
N ARG A 506 -23.73 -5.49 19.66
CA ARG A 506 -24.95 -5.37 18.86
C ARG A 506 -25.88 -6.57 19.04
N ILE A 507 -25.33 -7.77 19.10
CA ILE A 507 -26.10 -9.01 19.31
C ILE A 507 -26.73 -9.03 20.71
N GLN A 508 -26.02 -8.52 21.73
CA GLN A 508 -26.58 -8.43 23.10
C GLN A 508 -27.72 -7.41 23.20
N ASN A 509 -27.58 -6.26 22.52
CA ASN A 509 -28.51 -5.13 22.62
C ASN A 509 -29.17 -4.83 21.26
N PRO A 510 -30.06 -5.70 20.76
CA PRO A 510 -30.71 -5.50 19.45
C PRO A 510 -31.58 -4.23 19.38
N ASP A 511 -32.16 -3.80 20.51
CA ASP A 511 -33.09 -2.65 20.59
C ASP A 511 -32.40 -1.28 20.72
N GLY A 512 -31.14 -1.24 21.19
CA GLY A 512 -30.41 0.02 21.41
C GLY A 512 -30.19 0.83 20.13
N THR A 513 -30.00 0.16 18.99
CA THR A 513 -29.82 0.78 17.68
C THR A 513 -31.11 1.35 17.07
N ARG A 514 -32.29 0.81 17.43
CA ARG A 514 -33.60 1.34 16.99
C ARG A 514 -34.04 2.59 17.76
N SER A 515 -33.54 2.79 18.98
CA SER A 515 -33.87 3.97 19.79
C SER A 515 -33.08 5.23 19.39
N SER A 516 -31.80 5.07 18.99
CA SER A 516 -30.95 6.21 18.59
C SER A 516 -31.44 6.89 17.30
N SER A 517 -31.97 6.14 16.34
CA SER A 517 -32.57 6.71 15.11
C SER A 517 -33.91 7.42 15.37
N ARG A 518 -34.67 7.01 16.39
CA ARG A 518 -35.92 7.67 16.83
C ARG A 518 -35.70 8.92 17.69
N SER A 519 -34.58 9.00 18.42
CA SER A 519 -34.25 10.18 19.23
C SER A 519 -33.76 11.37 18.40
N LYS A 520 -33.03 11.12 17.29
CA LYS A 520 -32.60 12.17 16.35
C LYS A 520 -33.72 12.74 15.47
N SER A 521 -34.82 12.01 15.28
CA SER A 521 -35.98 12.50 14.52
C SER A 521 -36.99 13.27 15.38
N ARG A 522 -36.87 13.25 16.71
CA ARG A 522 -37.77 13.95 17.64
C ARG A 522 -37.27 15.30 18.15
N SER A 523 -36.01 15.66 17.90
CA SER A 523 -35.43 16.94 18.35
C SER A 523 -35.41 18.05 17.29
N ARG A 524 -36.17 17.90 16.19
CA ARG A 524 -36.24 18.89 15.10
C ARG A 524 -37.69 19.26 14.77
N SER A 525 -38.39 19.86 15.73
CA SER A 525 -39.66 20.55 15.47
C SER A 525 -39.92 21.70 16.46
N LYS A 526 -39.74 22.91 15.91
CA LYS A 526 -40.36 24.22 16.22
C LYS A 526 -40.21 24.84 17.64
N LYS A 527 -39.47 25.96 17.68
CA LYS A 527 -39.97 27.21 18.28
C LYS A 527 -39.79 28.38 17.27
N PRO A 528 -40.65 29.41 17.30
CA PRO A 528 -40.71 30.48 16.30
C PRO A 528 -39.81 31.68 16.65
N ASN A 529 -39.59 32.54 15.64
CA ASN A 529 -38.83 33.78 15.63
C ASN A 529 -39.12 34.74 16.79
N GLU A 530 -38.07 35.35 17.33
CA GLU A 530 -38.04 36.69 17.92
C GLU A 530 -36.67 37.34 17.65
N GLU A 531 -36.66 38.66 17.62
CA GLU A 531 -35.75 39.58 16.93
C GLU A 531 -34.32 39.74 17.49
N MET A 532 -33.45 40.21 16.59
CA MET A 532 -32.22 41.03 16.72
C MET A 532 -31.59 41.28 18.10
N ALA A 533 -30.29 40.97 18.22
CA ALA A 533 -29.29 41.89 18.77
C ALA A 533 -27.86 41.50 18.34
N ASP A 534 -27.11 42.49 17.84
CA ASP A 534 -25.67 42.47 17.56
C ASP A 534 -24.83 41.96 18.74
N CYS A 535 -23.74 41.26 18.42
CA CYS A 535 -22.46 41.37 19.15
C CYS A 535 -21.32 40.78 18.30
N ASP A 536 -20.50 41.68 17.75
CA ASP A 536 -19.16 41.44 17.22
C ASP A 536 -18.24 40.79 18.26
N ILE A 537 -17.59 39.66 17.93
CA ILE A 537 -16.26 39.31 18.46
C ILE A 537 -15.43 38.64 17.34
N LYS A 538 -14.34 39.30 16.96
CA LYS A 538 -13.26 38.82 16.09
C LYS A 538 -12.32 37.86 16.84
N SER A 539 -11.95 36.75 16.19
CA SER A 539 -10.59 36.13 16.23
C SER A 539 -10.60 34.97 15.21
N GLY A 540 -9.83 34.94 14.12
CA GLY A 540 -8.37 34.99 14.09
C GLY A 540 -7.85 33.55 14.15
N TYR A 541 -7.73 32.86 13.01
CA TYR A 541 -7.19 31.50 12.94
C TYR A 541 -6.19 31.38 11.76
N ASP A 542 -4.91 31.42 12.10
CA ASP A 542 -3.76 31.08 11.25
C ASP A 542 -3.50 29.57 11.30
N PRO A 543 -3.14 28.92 10.18
CA PRO A 543 -2.60 27.55 10.18
C PRO A 543 -1.14 27.54 9.71
N ALA A 544 -0.18 27.50 10.63
CA ALA A 544 1.21 27.15 10.33
C ALA A 544 1.91 26.50 11.54
N ASN A 545 2.34 25.24 11.35
CA ASN A 545 3.60 24.62 11.80
C ASN A 545 3.41 23.17 12.21
N TYR A 546 3.96 22.25 11.41
CA TYR A 546 4.68 21.07 11.89
C TYR A 546 5.80 20.76 10.89
N ASP A 547 6.91 21.48 11.02
CA ASP A 547 8.23 20.97 10.66
C ASP A 547 8.68 20.03 11.78
N THR A 548 9.13 18.82 11.43
CA THR A 548 9.83 17.94 12.37
C THR A 548 11.19 17.61 11.78
N THR A 549 12.21 18.24 12.34
CA THR A 549 13.61 18.07 12.04
C THR A 549 14.16 16.75 12.59
N VAL A 550 14.87 16.06 11.71
CA VAL A 550 15.98 15.12 11.90
C VAL A 550 16.80 15.40 13.16
N SER A 551 17.14 14.35 13.91
CA SER A 551 18.28 14.36 14.83
C SER A 551 19.12 13.10 14.63
N ILE A 552 20.33 13.33 14.13
CA ILE A 552 21.45 12.41 14.03
C ILE A 552 22.18 12.49 15.37
N MET A 553 22.40 11.35 16.03
CA MET A 553 23.31 11.24 17.17
C MET A 553 24.51 10.40 16.78
N THR A 554 25.64 11.07 16.62
CA THR A 554 26.99 10.52 16.73
C THR A 554 27.48 10.72 18.16
N GLN A 555 27.89 9.64 18.81
CA GLN A 555 29.02 9.58 19.73
C GLN A 555 29.61 8.17 19.70
#